data_AF-A0AAW2BNM6-F1
#
_entry.id   AF-A0AAW2BNM6-F1
#
_cell.length_a   1.000
_cell.length_b   1.000
_cell.length_c   1.000
_cell.angle_alpha   90.00
_cell.angle_beta   90.00
_cell.angle_gamma   90.00
#
_symmetry.space_group_name_H-M   'P 1'
#
loop_
_entity.id
_entity.type
_entity.pdbx_description
1 polymer ?
#
loop_
_entity_poly.entity_id
_entity_poly.type
_entity_poly.pdbx_seq_one_letter_code
_entity_poly.pdbx_strand_id
1 'polypeptide(L)'
;MDGIIDTVSGPHPILPLIDLLKTNGKFIVVSVPIEAPEIPYIPLIMAKHNIIADVEVIPMDNVNTAMERLANGDIKYRIVIDVANTLNSSF
;
A
#
# COMPACT_ATOMS: atom_id res chain seq x y z
N MET A 1 17.68 -4.46 -1.43
CA MET A 1 16.83 -5.02 -0.36
C MET A 1 15.47 -5.38 -0.95
N ASP A 2 14.80 -6.39 -0.40
CA ASP A 2 13.52 -6.89 -0.93
C ASP A 2 12.31 -6.12 -0.35
N GLY A 3 12.46 -5.48 0.80
CA GLY A 3 11.47 -4.54 1.32
C GLY A 3 12.01 -3.63 2.44
N ILE A 4 11.33 -2.51 2.65
CA ILE A 4 11.56 -1.56 3.74
C ILE A 4 10.19 -1.21 4.34
N ILE A 5 10.11 -1.28 5.67
CA ILE A 5 8.96 -0.79 6.45
C ILE A 5 9.39 0.53 7.08
N ASP A 6 8.77 1.62 6.65
CA ASP A 6 9.02 2.95 7.16
C ASP A 6 8.01 3.28 8.27
N THR A 7 8.56 3.48 9.47
CA THR A 7 7.82 3.81 10.70
C THR A 7 8.13 5.23 11.17
N VAL A 8 8.88 6.03 10.41
CA VAL A 8 9.25 7.39 10.80
C VAL A 8 8.06 8.31 10.58
N SER A 9 7.61 8.98 11.66
CA SER A 9 6.46 9.90 11.61
C SER A 9 6.82 11.34 11.22
N GLY A 10 8.11 11.68 11.21
CA GLY A 10 8.62 13.00 10.83
C GLY A 10 9.07 13.07 9.36
N PRO A 11 9.18 14.29 8.80
CA PRO A 11 9.62 14.48 7.42
C PRO A 11 11.06 13.97 7.26
N HIS A 12 11.28 13.09 6.29
CA HIS A 12 12.59 12.54 5.99
C HIS A 12 12.69 12.14 4.50
N PRO A 13 13.89 12.14 3.90
CA PRO A 13 14.06 11.86 2.49
C PRO A 13 13.88 10.37 2.18
N ILE A 14 13.01 10.07 1.22
CA ILE A 14 12.65 8.69 0.83
C ILE A 14 13.57 8.15 -0.27
N LEU A 15 14.17 9.02 -1.10
CA LEU A 15 15.07 8.60 -2.20
C LEU A 15 16.19 7.65 -1.76
N PRO A 16 16.94 7.93 -0.67
CA PRO A 16 17.98 7.02 -0.20
C PRO A 16 17.44 5.63 0.17
N LEU A 17 16.20 5.56 0.65
CA LEU A 17 15.53 4.30 0.98
C LEU A 17 15.12 3.54 -0.28
N ILE A 18 14.63 4.25 -1.30
CA ILE A 18 14.25 3.65 -2.58
C ILE A 18 15.49 3.11 -3.32
N ASP A 19 16.63 3.82 -3.29
CA ASP A 19 17.88 3.36 -3.92
C ASP A 19 18.43 2.07 -3.28
N LEU A 20 18.07 1.79 -2.03
CA LEU A 20 18.43 0.54 -1.36
C LEU A 20 17.54 -0.63 -1.79
N LEU A 21 16.39 -0.39 -2.42
CA LEU A 21 15.48 -1.43 -2.89
C LEU A 21 15.96 -2.03 -4.21
N LYS A 22 15.78 -3.35 -4.37
CA LYS A 22 15.93 -3.99 -5.68
C LYS A 22 14.76 -3.60 -6.58
N THR A 23 14.86 -3.92 -7.88
CA THR A 23 13.69 -3.93 -8.76
C THR A 23 12.60 -4.83 -8.14
N ASN A 24 11.35 -4.34 -8.08
CA ASN A 24 10.21 -4.94 -7.37
C ASN A 24 10.31 -5.01 -5.83
N GLY A 25 11.26 -4.28 -5.22
CA GLY A 25 11.30 -4.13 -3.76
C GLY A 25 10.09 -3.35 -3.23
N LYS A 26 9.59 -3.75 -2.06
CA LYS A 26 8.39 -3.13 -1.45
C LYS A 26 8.79 -2.01 -0.49
N PHE A 27 8.20 -0.83 -0.65
CA PHE A 27 8.31 0.26 0.33
C PHE A 27 6.95 0.42 1.03
N ILE A 28 6.88 0.12 2.33
CA ILE A 28 5.64 0.11 3.10
C ILE A 28 5.73 1.21 4.16
N VAL A 29 4.91 2.26 4.02
CA VAL A 29 4.79 3.33 5.02
C VAL A 29 3.68 2.96 6.00
N VAL A 30 4.01 2.89 7.29
CA VAL A 30 3.07 2.54 8.38
C VAL A 30 2.76 3.75 9.25
N SER A 31 3.55 4.83 9.15
CA SER A 31 3.30 6.08 9.86
C SER A 31 2.15 6.88 9.21
N VAL A 32 1.54 7.74 10.02
CA VAL A 32 0.69 8.84 9.53
C VAL A 32 1.59 10.06 9.48
N PRO A 33 2.18 10.39 8.31
CA PRO A 33 3.09 11.51 8.22
C PRO A 33 2.27 12.79 8.39
N ILE A 34 2.76 13.67 9.26
CA ILE A 34 2.13 14.97 9.57
C ILE A 34 2.17 15.89 8.32
N GLU A 35 3.11 15.61 7.42
CA GLU A 35 3.37 16.33 6.18
C GLU A 35 3.46 15.33 5.04
N ALA A 36 2.80 15.59 3.90
CA ALA A 36 2.73 14.63 2.81
C ALA A 36 4.15 14.39 2.23
N PRO A 37 4.61 13.13 2.12
CA PRO A 37 5.93 12.86 1.59
C PRO A 37 6.02 13.23 0.10
N GLU A 38 7.12 13.86 -0.29
CA GLU A 38 7.42 14.10 -1.70
C GLU A 38 7.73 12.77 -2.39
N ILE A 39 6.80 12.32 -3.23
CA ILE A 39 6.98 11.12 -4.05
C ILE A 39 7.89 11.48 -5.23
N PRO A 40 9.07 10.86 -5.38
CA PRO A 40 9.91 11.09 -6.55
C PRO A 40 9.26 10.44 -7.78
N TYR A 41 8.59 11.28 -8.56
CA TYR A 41 7.82 10.94 -9.77
C TYR A 41 8.68 10.25 -10.86
N ILE A 42 9.92 10.71 -11.09
CA ILE A 42 10.79 10.17 -12.16
C ILE A 42 11.16 8.69 -11.89
N PRO A 43 11.67 8.30 -10.71
CA PRO A 43 11.88 6.89 -10.36
C PRO A 43 10.62 6.02 -10.44
N LEU A 44 9.45 6.57 -10.07
CA LEU A 44 8.18 5.85 -10.06
C LEU A 44 7.66 5.57 -11.47
N ILE A 45 7.79 6.52 -12.40
CA ILE A 45 7.28 6.41 -13.77
C ILE A 45 8.24 5.67 -14.70
N MET A 46 9.54 5.79 -14.47
CA MET A 46 10.55 5.07 -15.26
C MET A 46 10.67 3.59 -14.86
N ALA A 47 9.71 3.04 -14.09
CA ALA A 47 9.62 1.64 -13.72
C ALA A 47 10.90 1.04 -13.11
N LYS A 48 11.75 1.86 -12.48
CA LYS A 48 12.96 1.35 -11.83
C LYS A 48 12.60 0.51 -10.60
N HIS A 49 11.47 0.84 -9.96
CA HIS A 49 10.90 0.10 -8.84
C HIS A 49 9.37 0.03 -8.96
N ASN A 50 8.83 -1.18 -9.10
CA ASN A 50 7.40 -1.43 -9.08
C ASN A 50 6.90 -1.41 -7.61
N ILE A 51 6.69 -0.21 -7.07
CA ILE A 51 6.20 -0.03 -5.69
C ILE A 51 4.72 -0.40 -5.68
N ILE A 52 4.44 -1.66 -5.40
CA ILE A 52 3.09 -2.20 -5.22
C ILE A 52 2.83 -2.41 -3.74
N ALA A 53 1.67 -1.94 -3.27
CA ALA A 53 1.15 -2.38 -1.98
C ALA A 53 0.73 -3.85 -2.12
N ASP A 54 1.05 -4.67 -1.13
CA ASP A 54 0.39 -5.97 -1.01
C ASP A 54 -1.07 -5.70 -0.65
N VAL A 55 -1.97 -6.18 -1.50
CA VAL A 55 -3.41 -5.93 -1.37
C VAL A 55 -4.15 -7.25 -1.34
N GLU A 56 -5.06 -7.37 -0.38
CA GLU A 56 -6.04 -8.43 -0.35
C GLU A 56 -7.31 -7.90 -1.04
N VAL A 57 -7.61 -8.43 -2.23
CA VAL A 57 -8.82 -8.08 -2.95
C VAL A 57 -9.98 -8.92 -2.43
N ILE A 58 -11.06 -8.25 -2.00
CA ILE A 58 -12.26 -8.91 -1.48
C ILE A 58 -13.51 -8.53 -2.28
N PRO A 59 -14.52 -9.42 -2.34
CA PRO A 59 -15.82 -9.07 -2.89
C PRO A 59 -16.62 -8.17 -1.95
N MET A 60 -17.56 -7.41 -2.50
CA MET A 60 -18.43 -6.48 -1.77
C MET A 60 -19.21 -7.17 -0.64
N ASP A 61 -19.63 -8.43 -0.84
CA ASP A 61 -20.37 -9.20 0.16
C ASP A 61 -19.57 -9.47 1.45
N ASN A 62 -18.24 -9.46 1.35
CA ASN A 62 -17.34 -9.79 2.46
C ASN A 62 -16.81 -8.56 3.22
N VAL A 63 -17.32 -7.36 2.92
CA VAL A 63 -16.83 -6.11 3.51
C VAL A 63 -16.95 -6.10 5.03
N ASN A 64 -18.07 -6.58 5.59
CA ASN A 64 -18.27 -6.60 7.04
C ASN A 64 -17.23 -7.48 7.76
N THR A 65 -17.00 -8.69 7.25
CA THR A 65 -15.97 -9.60 7.80
C THR A 65 -14.56 -9.01 7.64
N ALA A 66 -14.29 -8.32 6.54
CA ALA A 66 -13.01 -7.65 6.35
C ALA A 66 -12.78 -6.49 7.32
N MET A 67 -13.83 -5.76 7.70
CA MET A 67 -13.77 -4.72 8.73
C MET A 67 -13.47 -5.31 10.13
N GLU A 68 -14.05 -6.46 10.47
CA GLU A 68 -13.72 -7.18 11.72
C GLU A 68 -12.26 -7.66 11.73
N ARG A 69 -11.79 -8.21 10.61
CA ARG A 69 -10.37 -8.62 10.45
C ARG A 69 -9.42 -7.43 10.57
N LEU A 70 -9.78 -6.29 9.97
CA LEU A 70 -9.02 -5.03 10.12
C LEU A 70 -8.92 -4.61 11.58
N ALA A 71 -10.03 -4.65 12.33
CA ALA A 71 -10.05 -4.30 13.75
C ALA A 71 -9.20 -5.25 14.62
N ASN A 72 -9.14 -6.53 14.25
CA ASN A 72 -8.34 -7.55 14.93
C ASN A 72 -6.88 -7.63 14.46
N GLY A 73 -6.48 -6.81 13.47
CA GLY A 73 -5.14 -6.84 12.88
C GLY A 73 -4.85 -8.06 11.99
N ASP A 74 -5.87 -8.85 11.64
CA ASP A 74 -5.78 -10.06 10.80
C ASP A 74 -5.86 -9.72 9.30
N ILE A 75 -5.04 -8.75 8.87
CA ILE A 75 -4.97 -8.29 7.48
C ILE A 75 -3.53 -8.10 7.03
N LYS A 76 -3.28 -8.37 5.75
CA LYS A 76 -1.99 -8.06 5.10
C LYS A 76 -2.04 -6.67 4.49
N TYR A 77 -1.68 -5.67 5.29
CA TYR A 77 -1.44 -4.27 4.89
C TYR A 77 -2.64 -3.49 4.34
N ARG A 78 -3.32 -3.95 3.28
CA ARG A 78 -4.45 -3.26 2.65
C ARG A 78 -5.52 -4.22 2.16
N ILE A 79 -6.77 -3.86 2.42
CA ILE A 79 -7.95 -4.48 1.81
C ILE A 79 -8.39 -3.59 0.63
N VAL A 80 -8.65 -4.19 -0.52
CA VAL A 80 -9.23 -3.52 -1.69
C VAL A 80 -10.55 -4.21 -2.01
N ILE A 81 -11.62 -3.44 -2.15
CA ILE A 81 -12.94 -3.98 -2.51
C ILE A 81 -13.08 -3.90 -4.03
N ASP A 82 -13.29 -5.05 -4.68
CA ASP A 82 -13.53 -5.09 -6.12
C ASP A 82 -15.00 -4.77 -6.43
N VAL A 83 -15.36 -3.49 -6.42
CA VAL A 83 -16.74 -3.06 -6.64
C VAL A 83 -17.22 -3.39 -8.05
N ALA A 84 -16.36 -3.27 -9.07
CA ALA A 84 -16.76 -3.41 -10.47
C ALA A 84 -17.21 -4.84 -10.82
N ASN A 85 -16.55 -5.85 -10.25
CA ASN A 85 -16.85 -7.25 -10.56
C ASN A 85 -17.79 -7.91 -9.53
N THR A 86 -18.08 -7.26 -8.41
CA THR A 86 -18.81 -7.89 -7.29
C THR A 86 -20.07 -7.15 -6.86
N LEU A 87 -20.32 -5.94 -7.36
CA LEU A 87 -21.59 -5.27 -7.19
C LEU A 87 -22.60 -5.79 -8.23
N ASN A 88 -23.60 -6.56 -7.81
CA ASN A 88 -24.73 -6.91 -8.67
C ASN A 88 -25.53 -5.64 -9.00
N SER A 89 -25.41 -5.13 -10.22
CA SER A 89 -26.24 -4.04 -10.72
C SER A 89 -27.64 -4.57 -11.07
N SER A 90 -28.47 -4.78 -10.05
CA SER A 90 -29.90 -5.00 -10.24
C SER A 90 -30.60 -3.66 -10.42
N PHE A 91 -30.44 -3.07 -11.61
CA PHE A 91 -31.27 -1.97 -12.11
C PHE A 91 -31.61 -2.22 -13.57
#